data_AF-A0A0N5D6J0-F1
#
_entry.id   AF-A0A0N5D6J0-F1
#
_cell.length_a   1.000
_cell.length_b   1.000
_cell.length_c   1.000
_cell.angle_alpha   90.00
_cell.angle_beta   90.00
_cell.angle_gamma   90.00
#
_symmetry.space_group_name_H-M   'P 1'
#
loop_
_entity.id
_entity.type
_entity.pdbx_description
1 polymer ?
#
loop_
_entity_poly.entity_id
_entity_poly.type
_entity_poly.pdbx_seq_one_letter_code
_entity_poly.pdbx_strand_id
1 'polypeptide(L)'
;LVDDGFSCLKRCHPNDPVCISNHTREILYQFRNLPATKHIKYPVEISRVRAQMDTPFSVKYRIDRANRNLFIVQQDRNIGIIKQIAPIEGKETVEVKLHMNTYSRSNVLLAHNVAIITVYVSPHIF
;
A
#
# COMPACT_ATOMS: atom_id res chain seq x y z
N LEU A 1 7.45 16.97 -13.57
CA LEU A 1 7.91 15.58 -13.35
C LEU A 1 6.87 14.95 -12.44
N VAL A 2 6.10 13.99 -12.94
CA VAL A 2 5.16 13.25 -12.08
C VAL A 2 6.04 12.35 -11.22
N ASP A 3 6.22 12.70 -9.95
CA ASP A 3 6.93 11.87 -8.99
C ASP A 3 6.17 10.54 -8.89
N ASP A 4 6.87 9.40 -9.02
CA ASP A 4 6.27 8.04 -8.94
C ASP A 4 5.64 7.75 -7.55
N GLY A 5 5.81 8.67 -6.61
CA GLY A 5 5.21 8.70 -5.29
C GLY A 5 5.89 9.74 -4.38
N PHE A 6 5.36 9.91 -3.17
CA PHE A 6 6.01 10.67 -2.10
C PHE A 6 5.65 10.07 -0.74
N SER A 7 6.50 10.27 0.27
CA SER A 7 6.28 9.75 1.63
C SER A 7 6.11 10.88 2.65
N CYS A 8 5.08 10.78 3.47
CA CYS A 8 4.85 11.65 4.62
C CYS A 8 5.31 10.93 5.88
N LEU A 9 6.44 11.37 6.44
CA LEU A 9 6.96 10.87 7.71
C LEU A 9 6.36 11.66 8.87
N LYS A 10 5.82 10.95 9.86
CA LYS A 10 5.25 11.56 11.05
C LYS A 10 6.34 12.21 11.91
N ARG A 11 6.12 13.46 12.30
CA ARG A 11 6.90 14.18 13.30
C ARG A 11 5.97 14.66 14.40
N CYS A 12 6.29 14.30 15.64
CA CYS A 12 5.52 14.72 16.81
C CYS A 12 6.23 15.82 17.57
N HIS A 13 5.45 16.74 18.13
CA HIS A 13 5.96 17.62 19.17
C HIS A 13 6.28 16.78 20.43
N PRO A 14 7.39 17.05 21.15
CA PRO A 14 7.76 16.26 22.33
C PRO A 14 6.68 16.19 23.42
N ASN A 15 5.84 17.21 23.52
CA ASN A 15 4.76 17.31 24.51
C ASN A 15 3.38 16.89 23.99
N ASP A 16 3.30 16.21 22.85
CA ASP A 16 2.04 15.69 22.29
C ASP A 16 1.97 14.16 22.46
N PRO A 17 1.40 13.67 23.59
CA PRO A 17 1.32 12.23 23.86
C PRO A 17 0.36 11.50 22.90
N VAL A 18 -0.63 12.19 22.33
CA VAL A 18 -1.57 11.63 21.36
C VAL A 18 -0.83 11.32 20.05
N CYS A 19 0.02 12.25 19.60
CA CYS A 19 0.88 11.99 18.47
C CYS A 19 1.87 10.86 18.78
N ILE A 20 2.58 10.89 19.91
CA ILE A 20 3.62 9.89 20.24
C ILE A 20 3.05 8.47 20.35
N SER A 21 1.86 8.31 20.94
CA SER A 21 1.21 7.01 21.14
C SER A 21 0.66 6.39 19.85
N ASN A 22 0.33 7.19 18.84
CA ASN A 22 -0.17 6.66 17.57
C ASN A 22 0.97 5.98 16.78
N HIS A 23 0.81 4.68 16.52
CA HIS A 23 1.82 3.87 15.85
C HIS A 23 2.00 4.14 14.35
N THR A 24 1.11 4.93 13.73
CA THR A 24 1.27 5.30 12.32
C THR A 24 2.51 6.16 12.16
N ARG A 25 3.55 5.68 11.47
CA ARG A 25 4.83 6.40 11.30
C ARG A 25 4.99 7.05 9.94
N GLU A 26 4.43 6.42 8.91
CA GLU A 26 4.58 6.85 7.53
C GLU A 26 3.30 6.65 6.72
N ILE A 27 3.02 7.60 5.83
CA ILE A 27 2.04 7.43 4.75
C ILE A 27 2.78 7.57 3.43
N LEU A 28 2.81 6.52 2.64
CA LEU A 28 3.42 6.46 1.31
C LEU A 28 2.34 6.66 0.26
N TYR A 29 2.50 7.65 -0.61
CA TYR A 29 1.65 7.87 -1.78
C TYR A 29 2.36 7.33 -3.01
N GLN A 30 1.64 6.60 -3.87
CA GLN A 30 2.14 6.14 -5.16
C GLN A 30 1.10 6.37 -6.25
N PHE A 31 1.56 6.61 -7.46
CA PHE A 31 0.67 6.82 -8.62
C PHE A 31 0.94 5.75 -9.68
N ARG A 32 -0.12 5.12 -10.19
CA ARG A 32 -0.03 4.08 -11.23
C ARG A 32 -1.03 4.37 -12.33
N ASN A 33 -0.59 4.23 -13.56
CA ASN A 33 -1.46 4.30 -14.73
C ASN A 33 -1.68 2.89 -15.27
N LEU A 34 -2.93 2.46 -15.39
CA LEU A 34 -3.29 1.15 -15.94
C LEU A 34 -4.25 1.32 -17.14
N PRO A 35 -4.18 0.46 -18.16
CA PRO A 35 -5.22 0.41 -19.18
C PRO A 35 -6.54 -0.16 -18.61
N ALA A 36 -7.67 0.22 -19.20
CA ALA A 36 -8.91 -0.50 -18.93
C ALA A 36 -8.75 -1.96 -19.37
N THR A 37 -9.20 -2.88 -18.53
CA THR A 37 -9.01 -4.31 -18.77
C THR A 37 -10.35 -5.00 -18.67
N LYS A 38 -10.80 -5.65 -19.75
CA LYS A 38 -12.07 -6.40 -19.78
C LYS A 38 -11.99 -7.75 -19.07
N HIS A 39 -10.81 -8.36 -19.06
CA HIS A 39 -10.63 -9.71 -18.54
C HIS A 39 -9.28 -9.87 -17.85
N ILE A 40 -9.29 -10.43 -16.64
CA ILE A 40 -8.09 -10.78 -15.88
C ILE A 40 -8.05 -12.29 -15.72
N LYS A 41 -7.21 -12.95 -16.52
CA LYS A 41 -7.01 -14.41 -16.45
C LYS A 41 -6.13 -14.80 -15.26
N TYR A 42 -5.15 -13.97 -14.93
CA TYR A 42 -4.23 -14.16 -13.82
C TYR A 42 -4.01 -12.83 -13.08
N PRO A 43 -3.83 -12.85 -11.75
CA PRO A 43 -3.59 -11.62 -10.99
C PRO A 43 -2.39 -10.82 -11.53
N VAL A 44 -2.58 -9.54 -11.82
CA VAL A 44 -1.56 -8.66 -12.41
C VAL A 44 -0.90 -7.83 -11.32
N GLU A 45 0.43 -7.84 -11.22
CA GLU A 45 1.17 -6.98 -10.29
C GLU A 45 1.07 -5.50 -10.72
N ILE A 46 0.60 -4.64 -9.81
CA ILE A 46 0.46 -3.20 -10.08
C ILE A 46 1.38 -2.34 -9.21
N SER A 47 1.79 -2.86 -8.06
CA SER A 47 2.71 -2.18 -7.15
C SER A 47 3.40 -3.16 -6.21
N ARG A 48 4.54 -2.74 -5.70
CA ARG A 48 5.39 -3.48 -4.77
C ARG A 48 5.88 -2.53 -3.68
N VAL A 49 5.69 -2.91 -2.42
CA VAL A 49 6.10 -2.11 -1.26
C VAL A 49 6.97 -2.96 -0.35
N ARG A 50 8.20 -2.53 -0.10
CA ARG A 50 9.16 -3.23 0.79
C ARG A 50 9.21 -2.53 2.14
N ALA A 51 9.08 -3.30 3.21
CA ALA A 51 9.37 -2.81 4.56
C ALA A 51 10.87 -2.90 4.82
N GLN A 52 11.45 -1.85 5.39
CA GLN A 52 12.85 -1.76 5.77
C GLN A 52 12.98 -1.14 7.16
N MET A 53 13.82 -1.75 7.99
CA MET A 53 14.19 -1.27 9.32
C MET A 53 15.62 -1.73 9.62
N ASP A 54 16.32 -0.98 10.47
CA ASP A 54 17.70 -1.28 10.88
C ASP A 54 17.78 -2.42 11.92
N THR A 55 16.66 -2.80 12.52
CA THR A 55 16.57 -3.85 13.53
C THR A 55 15.79 -5.05 13.01
N PRO A 56 16.05 -6.28 13.48
CA PRO A 56 15.28 -7.45 13.05
C PRO A 56 13.78 -7.32 13.34
N PHE A 57 12.96 -7.54 12.31
CA PHE A 57 11.51 -7.35 12.36
C PHE A 57 10.76 -8.44 11.59
N SER A 58 9.46 -8.53 11.83
CA SER A 58 8.50 -9.18 10.93
C SER A 58 7.49 -8.15 10.44
N VAL A 59 6.87 -8.39 9.28
CA VAL A 59 5.86 -7.49 8.71
C VAL A 59 4.63 -8.27 8.28
N LYS A 60 3.46 -7.65 8.44
CA LYS A 60 2.19 -8.15 7.93
C LYS A 60 1.56 -7.08 7.05
N TYR A 61 1.24 -7.48 5.82
CA TYR A 61 0.55 -6.63 4.86
C TYR A 61 -0.96 -6.95 4.83
N ARG A 62 -1.80 -5.91 4.71
CA ARG A 62 -3.24 -6.08 4.59
C ARG A 62 -3.84 -5.00 3.70
N ILE A 63 -4.56 -5.41 2.66
CA ILE A 63 -5.39 -4.49 1.87
C ILE A 63 -6.65 -4.13 2.66
N ASP A 64 -7.01 -2.84 2.59
CA ASP A 64 -8.23 -2.31 3.18
C ASP A 64 -9.46 -3.04 2.66
N ARG A 65 -10.49 -3.20 3.49
CA ARG A 65 -11.67 -4.00 3.17
C ARG A 65 -12.36 -3.50 1.89
N ALA A 66 -12.39 -2.20 1.66
CA ALA A 66 -13.04 -1.60 0.49
C ALA A 66 -12.39 -1.97 -0.84
N ASN A 67 -11.12 -2.39 -0.83
CA ASN A 67 -10.35 -2.67 -2.05
C ASN A 67 -10.24 -4.17 -2.37
N ARG A 68 -10.74 -5.07 -1.52
CA ARG A 68 -10.51 -6.53 -1.62
C ARG A 68 -11.22 -7.23 -2.77
N ASN A 69 -12.23 -6.59 -3.34
CA ASN A 69 -12.94 -7.07 -4.53
C ASN A 69 -12.08 -6.91 -5.80
N LEU A 70 -11.23 -5.88 -5.85
CA LEU A 70 -10.41 -5.55 -7.02
C LEU A 70 -8.94 -5.97 -6.85
N PHE A 71 -8.44 -5.97 -5.61
CA PHE A 71 -7.03 -6.16 -5.32
C PHE A 71 -6.77 -7.16 -4.20
N ILE A 72 -5.65 -7.88 -4.32
CA ILE A 72 -5.08 -8.72 -3.26
C ILE A 72 -3.65 -8.27 -2.97
N VAL A 73 -3.17 -8.56 -1.77
CA VAL A 73 -1.75 -8.49 -1.45
C VAL A 73 -1.18 -9.88 -1.32
N GLN A 74 -0.13 -10.17 -2.08
CA GLN A 74 0.71 -11.33 -1.90
C GLN A 74 1.95 -10.89 -1.12
N GLN A 75 2.23 -11.56 0.00
CA GLN A 75 3.43 -11.29 0.79
C GLN A 75 4.56 -12.23 0.37
N ASP A 76 5.73 -11.67 0.09
CA ASP A 76 6.98 -12.38 -0.10
C ASP A 76 8.04 -11.78 0.85
N ARG A 77 8.35 -12.50 1.94
CA ARG A 77 9.22 -12.02 3.03
C ARG A 77 8.77 -10.66 3.56
N ASN A 78 9.59 -9.61 3.37
CA ASN A 78 9.34 -8.23 3.76
C ASN A 78 8.80 -7.35 2.61
N ILE A 79 8.20 -7.98 1.59
CA ILE A 79 7.66 -7.30 0.41
C ILE A 79 6.17 -7.61 0.31
N GLY A 80 5.35 -6.58 0.23
CA GLY A 80 3.94 -6.66 -0.12
C GLY A 80 3.76 -6.37 -1.61
N ILE A 81 3.27 -7.34 -2.36
CA ILE A 81 3.01 -7.24 -3.79
C ILE A 81 1.51 -7.08 -3.99
N ILE A 82 1.09 -5.93 -4.51
CA ILE A 82 -0.30 -5.61 -4.78
C ILE A 82 -0.63 -6.11 -6.18
N LYS A 83 -1.66 -6.95 -6.26
CA LYS A 83 -2.13 -7.54 -7.51
C LYS A 83 -3.59 -7.21 -7.76
N GLN A 84 -3.91 -6.80 -8.98
CA GLN A 84 -5.27 -6.67 -9.47
C GLN A 84 -5.83 -8.06 -9.80
N ILE A 85 -7.02 -8.38 -9.30
CA ILE A 85 -7.69 -9.67 -9.48
C ILE A 85 -9.01 -9.58 -10.25
N ALA A 86 -9.55 -8.39 -10.39
CA ALA A 86 -10.79 -8.15 -11.13
C ALA A 86 -10.61 -6.99 -12.13
N PRO A 87 -11.30 -7.06 -13.28
CA PRO A 87 -11.25 -6.01 -14.29
C PRO A 87 -11.73 -4.67 -13.72
N ILE A 88 -11.19 -3.58 -14.26
CA ILE A 88 -11.68 -2.22 -14.04
C ILE A 88 -12.02 -1.67 -15.42
N GLU A 89 -13.29 -1.31 -15.61
CA GLU A 89 -13.82 -0.87 -16.88
C GLU A 89 -14.00 0.65 -16.91
N GLY A 90 -13.64 1.26 -18.04
CA GLY A 90 -13.81 2.69 -18.26
C GLY A 90 -12.78 3.56 -17.55
N LYS A 91 -13.02 4.88 -17.58
CA LYS A 91 -12.17 5.87 -16.91
C LYS A 91 -12.54 5.92 -15.43
N GLU A 92 -11.68 5.37 -14.60
CA GLU A 92 -11.85 5.36 -13.15
C GLU A 92 -10.55 5.78 -12.46
N THR A 93 -10.67 6.40 -11.29
CA THR A 93 -9.55 6.61 -10.36
C THR A 93 -9.83 5.80 -9.11
N VAL A 94 -8.97 4.83 -8.82
CA VAL A 94 -9.16 3.90 -7.71
C VAL A 94 -8.01 4.08 -6.71
N GLU A 95 -8.33 4.32 -5.44
CA GLU A 95 -7.32 4.35 -4.39
C GLU A 95 -7.23 3.00 -3.69
N VAL A 96 -6.06 2.37 -3.76
CA VAL A 96 -5.75 1.14 -3.03
C VAL A 96 -5.02 1.48 -1.74
N LYS A 97 -5.62 1.14 -0.60
CA LYS A 97 -5.01 1.34 0.72
C LYS A 97 -4.42 0.04 1.25
N LEU A 98 -3.11 0.05 1.47
CA LEU A 98 -2.35 -1.07 2.02
C LEU A 98 -1.83 -0.70 3.41
N HIS A 99 -2.19 -1.51 4.40
CA HIS A 99 -1.66 -1.42 5.74
C HIS A 99 -0.42 -2.31 5.89
N MET A 100 0.61 -1.75 6.51
CA MET A 100 1.88 -2.42 6.80
C MET A 100 2.13 -2.37 8.30
N ASN A 101 1.96 -3.48 9.00
CA ASN A 101 2.27 -3.56 10.43
C ASN A 101 3.61 -4.26 10.60
N THR A 102 4.56 -3.57 11.23
CA THR A 102 5.87 -4.11 11.57
C THR A 102 5.92 -4.49 13.04
N TYR A 103 6.47 -5.65 13.34
CA TYR A 103 6.53 -6.21 14.68
C TYR A 103 7.97 -6.57 15.04
N SER A 104 8.30 -6.40 16.32
CA SER A 104 9.55 -6.90 16.90
C SER A 104 9.61 -8.43 16.88
N ARG A 105 10.77 -8.99 17.24
CA ARG A 105 10.91 -10.44 17.50
C ARG A 105 9.98 -10.95 18.62
N SER A 106 9.67 -10.11 19.59
CA SER A 106 8.70 -10.39 20.66
C SER A 106 7.24 -10.12 20.27
N ASN A 107 6.98 -9.90 18.97
CA ASN A 107 5.65 -9.67 18.40
C ASN A 107 4.93 -8.40 18.91
N VAL A 108 5.71 -7.40 19.34
CA VAL A 108 5.20 -6.06 19.73
C VAL A 108 5.13 -5.18 18.48
N LEU A 109 4.03 -4.44 18.29
CA LEU A 109 3.86 -3.52 17.18
C LEU A 109 4.87 -2.36 17.29
N LEU A 110 5.78 -2.27 16.33
CA LEU A 110 6.81 -1.22 16.28
C LEU A 110 6.32 -0.01 15.49
N ALA A 111 5.81 -0.25 14.29
CA ALA A 111 5.26 0.79 13.43
C ALA A 111 4.10 0.25 12.58
N HIS A 112 3.14 1.13 12.34
CA HIS A 112 2.12 0.98 11.32
C HIS A 112 2.42 1.98 10.20
N ASN A 113 2.52 1.52 8.96
CA ASN A 113 2.65 2.39 7.80
C ASN A 113 1.48 2.13 6.85
N VAL A 114 1.09 3.15 6.10
CA VAL A 114 0.02 3.05 5.12
C VAL A 114 0.59 3.41 3.76
N ALA A 115 0.41 2.55 2.76
CA ALA A 115 0.63 2.90 1.37
C ALA A 115 -0.72 3.16 0.68
N ILE A 116 -0.86 4.35 0.10
CA ILE A 116 -2.01 4.78 -0.70
C ILE A 116 -1.53 4.77 -2.15
N ILE A 117 -2.01 3.81 -2.93
CA ILE A 117 -1.70 3.69 -4.35
C ILE A 117 -2.90 4.21 -5.14
N THR A 118 -2.76 5.37 -5.77
CA THR A 118 -3.76 5.93 -6.67
C THR A 118 -3.55 5.34 -8.06
N VAL A 119 -4.55 4.60 -8.53
CA VAL A 119 -4.58 3.95 -9.84
C VAL A 119 -5.47 4.74 -10.78
N TYR A 120 -4.89 5.32 -11.82
CA TYR A 120 -5.60 5.96 -12.91
C TYR A 120 -5.83 4.96 -14.04
N VAL A 121 -7.10 4.68 -14.33
CA VAL A 121 -7.48 3.75 -15.40
C VAL A 121 -7.84 4.52 -16.66
N SER A 122 -7.20 4.18 -17.78
CA SER A 122 -7.48 4.76 -19.08
C SER A 122 -8.89 4.38 -19.57
N PRO A 123 -9.63 5.27 -20.27
CA PRO A 123 -10.89 4.90 -20.92
C PRO A 123 -10.71 3.89 -22.07
N HIS A 124 -9.48 3.70 -22.56
CA HIS A 124 -9.19 2.83 -23.68
C HIS A 124 -8.68 1.47 -23.20
N ILE A 125 -9.24 0.42 -23.80
CA ILE A 125 -8.83 -0.97 -23.57
C ILE A 125 -7.60 -1.26 -24.43
N PHE A 126 -6.62 -1.91 -23.83
CA PHE A 126 -5.43 -2.41 -24.52
C PHE A 126 -5.62 -3.85 -24.99
#